data_AF-A0A520UMW5-F1
#
_entry.id   AF-A0A520UMW5-F1
#
_cell.length_a   1.000
_cell.length_b   1.000
_cell.length_c   1.000
_cell.angle_alpha   90.00
_cell.angle_beta   90.00
_cell.angle_gamma   90.00
#
_symmetry.space_group_name_H-M   'P 1'
#
loop_
_entity.id
_entity.type
_entity.pdbx_description
1 polymer ?
#
loop_
_entity_poly.entity_id
_entity_poly.type
_entity_poly.pdbx_seq_one_letter_code
_entity_poly.pdbx_strand_id
1 'polypeptide(L)'
;MKIFIIVVGLLELLVGSVLLINPRLMAAYKKANNALLTTARMYGAAACSIGVFAVYVFSNYENTVLHEPFLIVFAVFHFLVSVAIITSFLLKQTRDLKIAILHGLFFIITLYFLI
;
A
#
# COMPACT_ATOMS: atom_id res chain seq x y z
N MET A 1 14.49 -10.84 -2.98
CA MET A 1 14.09 -9.44 -3.13
C MET A 1 13.50 -9.11 -4.51
N LYS A 2 14.17 -9.37 -5.65
CA LYS A 2 13.64 -9.05 -7.01
C LYS A 2 12.18 -9.46 -7.26
N ILE A 3 11.84 -10.73 -6.99
CA ILE A 3 10.47 -11.26 -7.14
C ILE A 3 9.48 -10.56 -6.20
N PHE A 4 9.91 -10.32 -4.96
CA PHE A 4 9.09 -9.59 -3.97
C PHE A 4 8.72 -8.20 -4.50
N ILE A 5 9.70 -7.41 -4.96
CA ILE A 5 9.50 -6.05 -5.49
C ILE A 5 8.45 -6.03 -6.60
N ILE A 6 8.56 -6.93 -7.59
CA ILE A 6 7.61 -6.91 -8.71
C ILE A 6 6.22 -7.40 -8.30
N VAL A 7 6.12 -8.43 -7.45
CA VAL A 7 4.82 -8.95 -7.01
C VAL A 7 4.08 -7.89 -6.20
N VAL A 8 4.73 -7.25 -5.23
CA VAL A 8 4.09 -6.18 -4.45
C VAL A 8 3.80 -4.96 -5.32
N GLY A 9 4.71 -4.60 -6.23
CA GLY A 9 4.50 -3.50 -7.17
C GLY A 9 3.25 -3.67 -8.03
N LEU A 10 3.06 -4.86 -8.60
CA LEU A 10 1.88 -5.16 -9.41
C LEU A 10 0.58 -5.19 -8.56
N LEU A 11 0.65 -5.70 -7.33
CA LEU A 11 -0.49 -5.66 -6.40
C LEU A 11 -0.88 -4.23 -6.05
N GLU A 12 0.09 -3.37 -5.73
CA GLU A 12 -0.15 -1.95 -5.42
C GLU A 12 -0.71 -1.20 -6.62
N LEU A 13 -0.23 -1.48 -7.84
CA LEU A 13 -0.81 -0.92 -9.07
C LEU A 13 -2.26 -1.37 -9.28
N LEU A 14 -2.56 -2.66 -9.07
CA LEU A 14 -3.90 -3.20 -9.25
C LEU A 14 -4.88 -2.60 -8.24
N VAL A 15 -4.56 -2.68 -6.95
CA VAL A 15 -5.40 -2.17 -5.86
C VAL A 15 -5.50 -0.64 -5.96
N GLY A 16 -4.38 0.03 -6.21
CA GLY A 16 -4.32 1.48 -6.40
C GLY A 16 -5.22 1.95 -7.54
N SER A 17 -5.20 1.26 -8.69
CA SER A 17 -6.04 1.60 -9.85
C SER A 17 -7.53 1.42 -9.56
N VAL A 18 -7.90 0.32 -8.89
CA VAL A 18 -9.29 0.07 -8.46
C VAL A 18 -9.77 1.19 -7.55
N LEU A 19 -8.98 1.53 -6.53
CA LEU A 19 -9.32 2.56 -5.56
C LEU A 19 -9.33 3.97 -6.16
N LEU A 20 -8.43 4.27 -7.10
CA LEU A 20 -8.36 5.57 -7.77
C LEU A 20 -9.54 5.82 -8.70
N ILE A 21 -9.88 4.83 -9.54
CA ILE A 21 -10.88 4.99 -10.60
C ILE A 21 -12.29 4.77 -10.05
N ASN A 22 -12.51 3.63 -9.39
CA ASN A 22 -13.83 3.25 -8.90
C ASN A 22 -13.73 2.46 -7.58
N PRO A 23 -13.56 3.15 -6.43
CA PRO A 23 -13.46 2.48 -5.14
C PRO A 23 -14.66 1.59 -4.82
N ARG A 24 -15.84 1.85 -5.39
CA ARG A 24 -17.07 1.07 -5.14
C ARG A 24 -17.01 -0.37 -5.66
N LEU A 25 -16.01 -0.71 -6.48
CA LEU A 25 -15.74 -2.11 -6.85
C LEU A 25 -15.30 -2.95 -5.64
N MET A 26 -14.71 -2.32 -4.63
CA MET A 26 -14.39 -2.98 -3.37
C MET A 26 -15.60 -2.97 -2.43
N ALA A 27 -15.89 -4.14 -1.85
CA ALA A 27 -17.04 -4.33 -0.96
C ALA A 27 -17.09 -3.31 0.19
N ALA A 28 -15.93 -2.95 0.75
CA ALA A 28 -15.81 -1.97 1.83
C ALA A 28 -16.33 -0.56 1.48
N TYR A 29 -16.35 -0.19 0.19
CA TYR A 29 -16.72 1.15 -0.26
C TYR A 29 -18.06 1.21 -1.02
N LYS A 30 -18.77 0.08 -1.15
CA LYS A 30 -20.01 -0.01 -1.95
C LYS A 30 -21.10 1.00 -1.53
N LYS A 31 -21.16 1.31 -0.24
CA LYS A 31 -22.08 2.30 0.36
C LYS A 31 -21.35 3.49 1.01
N ALA A 32 -20.10 3.75 0.62
CA ALA A 32 -19.31 4.84 1.17
C ALA A 32 -19.88 6.21 0.78
N ASN A 33 -19.79 7.18 1.69
CA ASN A 33 -20.11 8.57 1.40
C ASN A 33 -19.01 9.21 0.51
N ASN A 34 -19.28 10.41 -0.01
CA ASN A 34 -18.35 11.07 -0.93
C ASN A 34 -16.98 11.37 -0.31
N ALA A 35 -16.92 11.73 0.98
CA ALA A 35 -15.66 11.99 1.67
C ALA A 35 -14.79 10.73 1.73
N LEU A 36 -15.38 9.60 2.12
CA LEU A 36 -14.68 8.30 2.18
C LEU A 36 -14.26 7.82 0.79
N LEU A 37 -15.05 8.08 -0.24
CA LEU A 37 -14.65 7.81 -1.63
C LEU A 37 -13.47 8.67 -2.07
N THR A 38 -13.43 9.95 -1.70
CA THR A 38 -12.28 10.82 -1.98
C THR A 38 -11.02 10.31 -1.28
N THR A 39 -11.11 9.96 0.01
CA THR A 39 -10.00 9.36 0.76
C THR A 39 -9.50 8.07 0.11
N ALA A 40 -10.42 7.20 -0.32
CA ALA A 40 -10.07 5.97 -1.03
C ALA A 40 -9.31 6.24 -2.33
N ARG A 41 -9.70 7.27 -3.10
CA ARG A 41 -8.99 7.66 -4.32
C ARG A 41 -7.60 8.23 -4.04
N MET A 42 -7.47 9.07 -3.02
CA MET A 42 -6.16 9.60 -2.59
C MET A 42 -5.24 8.46 -2.16
N TYR A 43 -5.76 7.50 -1.40
CA TYR A 43 -5.02 6.29 -1.04
C TYR A 43 -4.65 5.46 -2.27
N GLY A 44 -5.56 5.31 -3.23
CA GLY A 44 -5.28 4.67 -4.52
C GLY A 44 -4.17 5.34 -5.32
N ALA A 45 -4.12 6.68 -5.35
CA ALA A 45 -3.02 7.43 -5.97
C ALA A 45 -1.67 7.17 -5.29
N ALA A 46 -1.65 7.11 -3.95
CA ALA A 46 -0.46 6.78 -3.19
C ALA A 46 0.02 5.33 -3.48
N ALA A 47 -0.89 4.35 -3.44
CA ALA A 47 -0.60 2.96 -3.79
C ALA A 47 -0.04 2.83 -5.22
N CYS A 48 -0.67 3.49 -6.20
CA CYS A 48 -0.15 3.54 -7.58
C CYS A 48 1.28 4.10 -7.65
N SER A 49 1.58 5.15 -6.89
CA SER A 49 2.92 5.77 -6.88
C SER A 49 3.98 4.81 -6.33
N ILE A 50 3.66 4.08 -5.26
CA ILE A 50 4.52 3.02 -4.72
C ILE A 50 4.70 1.88 -5.73
N GLY A 51 3.61 1.46 -6.39
CA GLY A 51 3.64 0.45 -7.43
C GLY A 51 4.51 0.82 -8.63
N VAL A 52 4.45 2.07 -9.10
CA VAL A 52 5.34 2.59 -10.16
C VAL A 52 6.79 2.59 -9.69
N PHE A 53 7.07 3.00 -8.45
CA PHE A 53 8.43 2.97 -7.92
C PHE A 53 8.99 1.54 -7.86
N ALA A 54 8.17 0.57 -7.45
CA ALA A 54 8.53 -0.85 -7.47
C ALA A 54 8.87 -1.35 -8.89
N VAL A 55 8.06 -1.00 -9.90
CA VAL A 55 8.35 -1.33 -11.31
C VAL A 55 9.66 -0.69 -11.76
N TYR A 56 9.90 0.58 -11.42
CA TYR A 56 11.14 1.26 -11.75
C TYR A 56 12.37 0.57 -11.15
N VAL A 57 12.31 0.16 -9.88
CA VAL A 57 13.39 -0.57 -9.20
C VAL A 57 13.58 -1.96 -9.80
N PHE A 58 12.50 -2.66 -10.15
CA PHE A 58 12.59 -3.96 -10.81
C PHE A 58 13.23 -3.88 -12.21
N SER A 59 12.83 -2.90 -13.02
CA SER A 59 13.42 -2.66 -14.35
C SER A 59 14.90 -2.28 -14.27
N ASN A 60 15.32 -1.65 -13.17
CA ASN A 60 16.70 -1.25 -12.91
C ASN A 60 17.32 -2.08 -11.79
N TYR A 61 16.95 -3.36 -11.65
CA TYR A 61 17.31 -4.14 -10.47
C TYR A 61 18.83 -4.31 -10.28
N GLU A 62 19.63 -4.27 -11.34
CA GLU A 62 21.09 -4.33 -11.18
C GLU A 62 21.69 -3.05 -10.57
N ASN A 63 20.93 -1.94 -10.56
CA ASN A 63 21.28 -0.73 -9.84
C ASN A 63 20.90 -0.86 -8.36
N THR A 64 21.83 -1.37 -7.56
CA THR A 64 21.63 -1.63 -6.12
C THR A 64 21.36 -0.36 -5.29
N VAL A 65 21.74 0.82 -5.78
CA VAL A 65 21.50 2.11 -5.10
C VAL A 65 20.01 2.38 -4.92
N LEU A 66 19.13 1.79 -5.74
CA LEU A 66 17.68 1.98 -5.67
C LEU A 66 16.97 1.04 -4.71
N HIS A 67 17.62 -0.03 -4.25
CA HIS A 67 16.96 -1.08 -3.47
C HIS A 67 16.59 -0.60 -2.08
N GLU A 68 17.57 -0.05 -1.35
CA GLU A 68 17.37 0.42 0.01
C GLU A 68 16.37 1.59 0.08
N PRO A 69 16.45 2.64 -0.76
CA PRO A 69 15.42 3.68 -0.80
C PRO A 69 14.01 3.15 -1.06
N PHE A 70 13.88 2.17 -1.97
CA PHE A 70 12.59 1.52 -2.21
C PHE A 70 12.05 0.81 -0.98
N LEU A 71 12.89 -0.03 -0.35
CA LEU A 71 12.49 -0.78 0.84
C LEU A 71 12.11 0.16 2.00
N ILE A 72 12.84 1.26 2.20
CA ILE A 72 12.52 2.27 3.22
C ILE A 72 11.15 2.90 2.94
N VAL A 73 10.94 3.41 1.72
CA VAL A 73 9.68 4.06 1.35
C VAL A 73 8.51 3.09 1.45
N PHE A 74 8.67 1.87 0.96
CA PHE A 74 7.65 0.82 1.04
C PHE A 74 7.34 0.45 2.49
N ALA A 75 8.37 0.24 3.34
CA ALA A 75 8.19 -0.04 4.76
C ALA A 75 7.43 1.08 5.48
N VAL A 76 7.84 2.34 5.28
CA VAL A 76 7.19 3.51 5.89
C VAL A 76 5.74 3.64 5.43
N PHE A 77 5.46 3.48 4.13
CA PHE A 77 4.11 3.51 3.60
C PHE A 77 3.21 2.47 4.28
N HIS A 78 3.63 1.20 4.31
CA HIS A 78 2.83 0.13 4.90
C HIS A 78 2.68 0.26 6.42
N PHE A 79 3.72 0.70 7.12
CA PHE A 79 3.64 1.00 8.54
C PHE A 79 2.61 2.10 8.83
N LEU A 80 2.68 3.22 8.13
CA LEU A 80 1.78 4.36 8.35
C LEU A 80 0.33 4.03 7.99
N VAL A 81 0.09 3.23 6.95
CA VAL A 81 -1.26 2.73 6.63
C VAL A 81 -1.79 1.82 7.74
N SER A 82 -0.97 0.91 8.26
CA SER A 82 -1.36 0.06 9.38
C SER A 82 -1.72 0.89 10.62
N VAL A 83 -0.88 1.87 10.99
CA VAL A 83 -1.15 2.81 12.09
C VAL A 83 -2.45 3.58 11.86
N ALA A 84 -2.68 4.14 10.67
CA ALA A 84 -3.89 4.92 10.38
C ALA A 84 -5.17 4.11 10.60
N ILE A 85 -5.17 2.82 10.23
CA ILE A 85 -6.33 1.94 10.40
C ILE A 85 -6.50 1.54 11.86
N ILE A 86 -5.41 1.26 12.59
CA ILE A 86 -5.45 1.00 14.03
C ILE A 86 -6.00 2.22 14.77
N THR A 87 -5.51 3.42 14.47
CA THR A 87 -6.05 4.66 15.05
C THR A 87 -7.54 4.82 14.76
N SER A 88 -7.95 4.59 13.51
CA SER A 88 -9.38 4.64 13.12
C SER A 88 -10.22 3.61 13.86
N PHE A 89 -9.67 2.41 14.12
CA PHE A 89 -10.34 1.36 14.90
C PHE A 89 -10.50 1.78 16.37
N LEU A 90 -9.45 2.32 17.00
CA LEU A 90 -9.50 2.84 18.37
C LEU A 90 -10.50 4.00 18.51
N LEU A 91 -10.65 4.83 17.48
CA LEU A 91 -11.64 5.91 17.39
C LEU A 91 -13.05 5.42 16.98
N LYS A 92 -13.25 4.11 16.82
CA LYS A 92 -14.53 3.47 16.42
C LYS A 92 -15.05 3.92 15.03
N GLN A 93 -14.16 4.41 14.17
CA GLN A 93 -14.46 4.85 12.79
C GLN A 93 -14.45 3.67 11.80
N THR A 94 -13.72 2.59 12.12
CA THR A 94 -13.76 1.31 11.40
C THR A 94 -13.91 0.16 12.40
N ARG A 95 -14.43 -0.98 11.92
CA ARG A 95 -14.52 -2.23 12.69
C ARG A 95 -13.60 -3.32 12.13
N ASP A 96 -12.92 -3.06 11.01
CA ASP A 96 -12.13 -4.05 10.31
C ASP A 96 -10.62 -3.76 10.46
N LEU A 97 -9.90 -4.68 11.10
CA LEU A 97 -8.45 -4.65 11.28
C LEU A 97 -7.69 -5.49 10.25
N LYS A 98 -8.38 -6.24 9.37
CA LYS A 98 -7.71 -7.12 8.40
C LYS A 98 -6.76 -6.35 7.50
N ILE A 99 -7.17 -5.15 7.09
CA ILE A 99 -6.32 -4.27 6.28
C ILE A 99 -5.09 -3.83 7.08
N ALA A 100 -5.25 -3.44 8.36
CA ALA A 100 -4.11 -3.09 9.21
C ALA A 100 -3.12 -4.26 9.36
N ILE A 101 -3.62 -5.48 9.52
CA ILE A 101 -2.80 -6.69 9.64
C ILE A 101 -2.04 -6.96 8.33
N LEU A 102 -2.71 -6.86 7.17
CA LEU A 102 -2.07 -7.04 5.87
C LEU A 102 -0.94 -6.04 5.65
N HIS A 103 -1.19 -4.75 5.91
CA HIS A 103 -0.16 -3.72 5.80
C HIS A 103 0.97 -3.91 6.82
N GLY A 104 0.65 -4.31 8.05
CA GLY A 104 1.66 -4.66 9.06
C GLY A 104 2.54 -5.83 8.63
N LEU A 105 1.97 -6.85 7.99
CA LEU A 105 2.73 -7.97 7.44
C LEU A 105 3.70 -7.51 6.34
N PHE A 106 3.23 -6.68 5.41
CA PHE A 106 4.11 -6.12 4.37
C PHE A 106 5.24 -5.29 4.96
N PHE A 107 4.98 -4.49 6.00
CA PHE A 107 6.03 -3.79 6.74
C PHE A 107 7.08 -4.76 7.31
N ILE A 108 6.66 -5.81 8.03
CA ILE A 108 7.58 -6.80 8.64
C ILE A 108 8.41 -7.52 7.57
N ILE A 109 7.79 -7.97 6.48
CA ILE A 109 8.50 -8.62 5.37
C ILE A 109 9.52 -7.67 4.74
N THR A 110 9.19 -6.39 4.64
CA THR A 110 10.10 -5.38 4.08
C THR A 110 11.28 -5.11 4.99
N LEU A 111 11.07 -5.06 6.31
CA LEU A 111 12.17 -4.97 7.29
C LEU A 111 13.11 -6.17 7.20
N TYR A 112 12.58 -7.38 6.97
CA TYR A 112 13.41 -8.57 6.76
C TYR A 112 14.33 -8.43 5.53
N PHE A 113 13.91 -7.73 4.47
CA PHE A 113 14.77 -7.46 3.31
C PHE A 113 15.71 -6.27 3.49
N LEU A 114 15.48 -5.43 4.50
CA LEU A 114 16.27 -4.22 4.78
C LEU A 114 17.46 -4.51 5.71
N ILE A 115 17.34 -5.50 6.59
CA ILE A 115 18.35 -5.95 7.55
C ILE A 115 19.21 -7.06 6.91
#